data_AF-A0A8K9XGV8-F1
#
_entry.id   AF-A0A8K9XGV8-F1
#
_cell.length_a   1.000
_cell.length_b   1.000
_cell.length_c   1.000
_cell.angle_alpha   90.00
_cell.angle_beta   90.00
_cell.angle_gamma   90.00
#
_symmetry.space_group_name_H-M   'P 1'
#
loop_
_entity.id
_entity.type
_entity.pdbx_description
1 polymer ?
#
loop_
_entity_poly.entity_id
_entity_poly.type
_entity_poly.pdbx_seq_one_letter_code
_entity_poly.pdbx_strand_id
1 'polypeptide(L)'
;MNSALDLVVVVWLGFCSVVVLGRPHDSGADLGARFVSENMEKDIESLEGPLNLLDPNLVSQPVFLQLMRELDGKFEKHEQWLLLNATLDVYLNIFSNILKENHPEEVKQGLSRLRGEVEDLKRRCYQDRLKMKIQDLADIKTNDAVVQRKAVNEFKEVYQRASQLGSILHQRAKKVTQS
;
A
#
# COMPACT_ATOMS: atom_id res chain seq x y z
N MET A 1 -68.12 22.58 6.01
CA MET A 1 -68.89 21.38 6.36
C MET A 1 -68.06 20.16 5.97
N ASN A 2 -67.67 19.36 6.98
CA ASN A 2 -67.29 17.93 6.99
C ASN A 2 -66.04 17.52 6.16
N SER A 3 -64.91 17.06 6.74
CA SER A 3 -64.64 15.75 7.42
C SER A 3 -65.07 14.54 6.58
N ALA A 4 -64.32 13.46 6.35
CA ALA A 4 -62.96 13.01 6.65
C ALA A 4 -62.76 11.65 5.92
N LEU A 5 -61.49 11.18 5.80
CA LEU A 5 -61.03 9.79 5.53
C LEU A 5 -61.39 9.21 4.14
N ASP A 6 -60.64 8.33 3.47
CA ASP A 6 -59.34 7.69 3.62
C ASP A 6 -59.10 7.00 2.26
N LEU A 7 -57.84 6.86 1.82
CA LEU A 7 -57.22 5.67 1.18
C LEU A 7 -56.01 6.11 0.34
N VAL A 8 -54.85 6.25 0.98
CA VAL A 8 -53.57 6.30 0.25
C VAL A 8 -53.11 4.87 0.03
N VAL A 9 -53.34 4.35 -1.16
CA VAL A 9 -52.62 3.17 -1.64
C VAL A 9 -51.21 3.62 -1.98
N VAL A 10 -50.25 3.30 -1.12
CA VAL A 10 -48.84 3.57 -1.36
C VAL A 10 -48.33 2.52 -2.36
N VAL A 11 -48.33 2.88 -3.65
CA VAL A 11 -47.56 2.17 -4.67
C VAL A 11 -46.24 2.92 -4.84
N TRP A 12 -45.15 2.38 -4.29
CA TRP A 12 -43.80 2.86 -4.59
C TRP A 12 -43.40 2.37 -5.98
N LEU A 13 -43.65 3.18 -7.00
CA LEU A 13 -43.05 3.03 -8.32
C LEU A 13 -42.24 4.29 -8.65
N GLY A 14 -40.93 4.19 -8.44
CA GLY A 14 -39.90 4.84 -9.25
C GLY A 14 -39.82 6.37 -9.23
N PHE A 15 -38.61 6.86 -9.45
CA PHE A 15 -38.25 8.26 -9.69
C PHE A 15 -38.25 9.18 -8.47
N CYS A 16 -37.10 9.23 -7.79
CA CYS A 16 -36.64 10.51 -7.25
C CYS A 16 -35.83 11.22 -8.33
N SER A 17 -36.38 12.34 -8.77
CA SER A 17 -35.75 13.35 -9.62
C SER A 17 -34.37 13.75 -9.09
N VAL A 18 -33.36 13.68 -9.97
CA VAL A 18 -32.08 14.34 -9.75
C VAL A 18 -32.30 15.84 -9.97
N VAL A 19 -32.31 16.61 -8.88
CA VAL A 19 -32.14 18.06 -8.96
C VAL A 19 -30.63 18.31 -9.07
N VAL A 20 -30.16 18.54 -10.30
CA VAL A 20 -28.81 19.08 -10.54
C VAL A 20 -28.85 20.58 -10.24
N LEU A 21 -28.60 20.94 -8.99
CA LEU A 21 -28.22 22.30 -8.62
C LEU A 21 -26.71 22.42 -8.76
N GLY A 22 -26.27 22.85 -9.94
CA GLY A 22 -24.89 23.23 -10.19
C GLY A 22 -24.46 24.35 -9.24
N ARG A 23 -23.39 24.11 -8.51
CA ARG A 23 -22.59 25.12 -7.81
C ARG A 23 -21.10 24.77 -7.93
N PRO A 24 -20.26 25.80 -7.81
CA PRO A 24 -19.24 26.09 -8.79
C PRO A 24 -18.05 25.16 -8.68
N HIS A 25 -17.28 25.14 -9.76
CA HIS A 25 -15.92 24.68 -9.84
C HIS A 25 -15.06 25.38 -8.78
N ASP A 26 -15.09 24.88 -7.54
CA ASP A 26 -14.05 25.15 -6.57
C ASP A 26 -12.86 24.27 -6.93
N SER A 27 -11.97 24.88 -7.70
CA SER A 27 -10.55 24.53 -7.74
C SER A 27 -9.97 24.78 -6.34
N GLY A 28 -10.26 23.86 -5.41
CA GLY A 28 -9.64 23.80 -4.11
C GLY A 28 -8.49 22.82 -4.19
N ALA A 29 -7.26 23.34 -4.19
CA ALA A 29 -6.05 22.57 -4.06
C ALA A 29 -6.22 21.49 -2.97
N ASP A 30 -6.01 20.24 -3.35
CA ASP A 30 -5.79 19.13 -2.44
C ASP A 30 -4.59 19.53 -1.56
N LEU A 31 -4.88 20.04 -0.36
CA LEU A 31 -3.90 20.27 0.69
C LEU A 31 -3.42 18.88 1.10
N GLY A 32 -2.39 18.44 0.40
CA GLY A 32 -1.82 17.11 0.48
C GLY A 32 -1.64 16.68 1.92
N ALA A 33 -2.26 15.57 2.29
CA ALA A 33 -1.98 14.91 3.55
C ALA A 33 -0.46 14.73 3.66
N ARG A 34 0.18 15.42 4.62
CA ARG A 34 1.57 15.12 4.96
C ARG A 34 1.56 13.75 5.63
N PHE A 35 1.93 12.73 4.87
CA PHE A 35 2.06 11.35 5.35
C PHE A 35 3.30 11.15 6.23
N VAL A 36 4.21 12.12 6.25
CA VAL A 36 5.38 12.20 7.13
C VAL A 36 5.02 13.04 8.35
N SER A 37 5.24 12.49 9.55
CA SER A 37 4.98 13.22 10.80
C SER A 37 6.09 14.24 11.08
N GLU A 38 5.77 15.34 11.76
CA GLU A 38 6.78 16.32 12.21
C GLU A 38 7.86 15.68 13.09
N ASN A 39 7.52 14.61 13.82
CA ASN A 39 8.48 13.87 14.64
C ASN A 39 9.46 13.10 13.77
N MET A 40 9.00 12.50 12.66
CA MET A 40 9.87 11.82 11.70
C MET A 40 10.82 12.81 11.03
N GLU A 41 10.35 14.00 10.65
CA GLU A 41 11.19 15.06 10.08
C GLU A 41 12.29 15.47 11.06
N LYS A 42 11.92 15.76 12.33
CA LYS A 42 12.88 16.10 13.39
C LYS A 42 13.89 14.99 13.66
N ASP A 43 13.45 13.73 13.61
CA ASP A 43 14.34 12.59 13.78
C ASP A 43 15.36 12.50 12.63
N ILE A 44 14.95 12.73 11.38
CA ILE A 44 15.87 12.77 10.23
C ILE A 44 16.84 13.96 10.34
N GLU A 45 16.34 15.16 10.65
CA GLU A 45 17.15 16.37 10.84
C GLU A 45 18.23 16.15 11.92
N SER A 46 17.87 15.50 13.03
CA SER A 46 18.81 15.19 14.11
C SER A 46 19.97 14.27 13.70
N LEU A 47 19.79 13.50 12.62
CA LEU A 47 20.78 12.57 12.09
C LEU A 47 21.70 13.20 11.03
N GLU A 48 21.39 14.39 10.51
CA GLU A 48 22.11 15.00 9.38
C GLU A 48 23.60 15.20 9.66
N GLY A 49 23.94 15.83 10.78
CA GLY A 49 25.32 16.06 11.19
C GLY A 49 26.05 14.76 11.51
N PRO A 50 25.56 13.94 12.46
CA PRO A 50 26.24 12.73 12.90
C PRO A 50 26.46 11.68 11.79
N LEU A 51 25.54 11.55 10.83
CA LEU A 51 25.67 10.63 9.69
C LEU A 51 26.21 11.30 8.42
N ASN A 52 26.60 12.58 8.50
CA ASN A 52 27.10 13.37 7.38
C ASN A 52 26.18 13.32 6.15
N LEU A 53 24.86 13.45 6.35
CA LEU A 53 23.85 13.34 5.29
C LEU A 53 23.92 14.47 4.25
N LEU A 54 24.65 15.55 4.57
CA LEU A 54 24.90 16.68 3.68
C LEU A 54 26.14 16.48 2.80
N ASP A 55 26.80 15.33 2.86
CA ASP A 55 27.92 15.01 1.98
C ASP A 55 27.50 15.13 0.51
N PRO A 56 28.15 16.01 -0.29
CA PRO A 56 27.83 16.18 -1.71
C PRO A 56 27.90 14.89 -2.52
N ASN A 57 28.70 13.91 -2.10
CA ASN A 57 28.82 12.63 -2.77
C ASN A 57 27.51 11.80 -2.71
N LEU A 58 26.68 12.01 -1.68
CA LEU A 58 25.40 11.30 -1.51
C LEU A 58 24.34 11.70 -2.54
N VAL A 59 24.49 12.87 -3.17
CA VAL A 59 23.54 13.39 -4.18
C VAL A 59 23.69 12.66 -5.52
N SER A 60 24.88 12.16 -5.82
CA SER A 60 25.25 11.69 -7.16
C SER A 60 24.57 10.38 -7.58
N GLN A 61 24.23 9.51 -6.62
CA GLN A 61 23.65 8.18 -6.89
C GLN A 61 22.63 7.80 -5.81
N PRO A 62 21.37 8.24 -5.93
CA PRO A 62 20.36 7.90 -4.96
C PRO A 62 20.01 6.41 -5.02
N VAL A 63 19.94 5.77 -3.85
CA VAL A 63 19.70 4.32 -3.75
C VAL A 63 18.29 3.93 -4.20
N PHE A 64 17.27 4.71 -3.84
CA PHE A 64 15.87 4.36 -4.08
C PHE A 64 15.09 5.39 -4.92
N LEU A 65 15.58 6.62 -5.09
CA LEU A 65 14.80 7.68 -5.75
C LEU A 65 14.49 7.36 -7.22
N GLN A 66 15.39 6.65 -7.92
CA GLN A 66 15.08 6.20 -9.28
C GLN A 66 13.89 5.25 -9.31
N LEU A 67 13.85 4.27 -8.39
CA LEU A 67 12.70 3.37 -8.26
C LEU A 67 11.44 4.15 -7.93
N MET A 68 11.49 5.11 -7.00
CA MET A 68 10.33 5.93 -6.62
C MET A 68 9.77 6.72 -7.81
N ARG A 69 10.64 7.27 -8.67
CA ARG A 69 10.23 7.97 -9.90
C ARG A 69 9.58 7.05 -10.93
N GLU A 70 9.94 5.78 -10.92
CA GLU A 70 9.44 4.78 -11.86
C GLU A 70 8.15 4.11 -11.40
N LEU A 71 7.86 4.13 -10.09
CA LEU A 71 6.64 3.55 -9.53
C LEU A 71 5.41 4.04 -10.30
N ASP A 72 5.30 5.36 -10.46
CA ASP A 72 4.21 5.96 -11.20
C ASP A 72 4.43 5.81 -12.72
N GLY A 73 3.45 5.21 -13.39
CA GLY A 73 3.42 5.06 -14.84
C GLY A 73 4.06 3.78 -15.40
N LYS A 74 5.01 3.13 -14.69
CA LYS A 74 5.58 1.85 -15.15
C LYS A 74 5.00 0.61 -14.47
N PHE A 75 4.39 0.77 -13.29
CA PHE A 75 3.90 -0.34 -12.48
C PHE A 75 2.42 -0.17 -12.13
N GLU A 76 1.69 -1.28 -12.09
CA GLU A 76 0.34 -1.31 -11.54
C GLU A 76 0.36 -1.11 -10.02
N LYS A 77 -0.75 -0.64 -9.44
CA LYS A 77 -0.84 -0.34 -7.99
C LYS A 77 -0.43 -1.50 -7.09
N HIS A 78 -0.72 -2.74 -7.49
CA HIS A 78 -0.34 -3.93 -6.72
C HIS A 78 1.17 -4.23 -6.80
N GLU A 79 1.81 -3.97 -7.93
CA GLU A 79 3.27 -4.08 -8.11
C GLU A 79 4.00 -2.96 -7.37
N GLN A 80 3.48 -1.72 -7.46
CA GLN A 80 3.97 -0.58 -6.67
C GLN A 80 3.96 -0.93 -5.18
N TRP A 81 2.86 -1.50 -4.69
CA TRP A 81 2.71 -1.93 -3.31
C TRP A 81 3.74 -3.00 -2.91
N LEU A 82 3.99 -4.01 -3.75
CA LEU A 82 5.02 -5.04 -3.49
C LEU A 82 6.42 -4.43 -3.40
N LEU A 83 6.77 -3.54 -4.32
CA LEU A 83 8.08 -2.88 -4.38
C LEU A 83 8.32 -1.96 -3.16
N LEU A 84 7.30 -1.19 -2.77
CA LEU A 84 7.35 -0.36 -1.56
C LEU A 84 7.50 -1.23 -0.30
N ASN A 85 6.79 -2.36 -0.21
CA ASN A 85 6.93 -3.28 0.92
C ASN A 85 8.37 -3.75 1.09
N ALA A 86 8.96 -4.21 -0.02
CA ALA A 86 10.31 -4.74 -0.05
C ALA A 86 11.33 -3.64 0.27
N THR A 87 11.11 -2.42 -0.22
CA THR A 87 11.96 -1.27 0.09
C THR A 87 11.94 -0.94 1.59
N LEU A 88 10.78 -1.04 2.25
CA LEU A 88 10.69 -0.89 3.71
C LEU A 88 11.45 -1.99 4.46
N ASP A 89 11.46 -3.24 3.96
CA ASP A 89 12.31 -4.31 4.56
C ASP A 89 13.80 -3.99 4.42
N VAL A 90 14.21 -3.40 3.30
CA VAL A 90 15.59 -2.95 3.11
C VAL A 90 15.93 -1.82 4.10
N TYR A 91 15.05 -0.84 4.32
CA TYR A 91 15.25 0.20 5.34
C TYR A 91 15.39 -0.38 6.75
N LEU A 92 14.54 -1.35 7.13
CA LEU A 92 14.68 -2.02 8.42
C LEU A 92 16.05 -2.67 8.59
N ASN A 93 16.57 -3.30 7.52
CA ASN A 93 17.90 -3.90 7.54
C ASN A 93 19.02 -2.84 7.61
N ILE A 94 18.92 -1.76 6.83
CA ILE A 94 19.88 -0.63 6.86
C ILE A 94 19.94 -0.05 8.27
N PHE A 95 18.79 0.34 8.85
CA PHE A 95 18.74 0.88 10.21
C PHE A 95 19.29 -0.10 11.23
N SER A 96 18.97 -1.38 11.11
CA SER A 96 19.50 -2.41 12.02
C SER A 96 21.02 -2.60 11.91
N ASN A 97 21.60 -2.38 10.73
CA ASN A 97 23.05 -2.47 10.55
C ASN A 97 23.75 -1.23 11.10
N ILE A 98 23.22 -0.03 10.86
CA ILE A 98 23.76 1.20 11.47
C ILE A 98 23.65 1.11 13.00
N LEU A 99 22.55 0.59 13.55
CA LEU A 99 22.39 0.43 15.01
C LEU A 99 23.41 -0.53 15.66
N LYS A 100 24.00 -1.46 14.90
CA LYS A 100 25.06 -2.36 15.39
C LYS A 100 26.44 -1.69 15.43
N GLU A 101 26.63 -0.61 14.68
CA GLU A 101 27.88 0.13 14.66
C GLU A 101 28.04 0.99 15.92
N ASN A 102 29.27 1.43 16.17
CA ASN A 102 29.58 2.26 17.33
C ASN A 102 29.25 3.73 17.06
N HIS A 103 27.96 4.04 16.97
CA HIS A 103 27.45 5.42 16.86
C HIS A 103 27.11 6.03 18.22
N PRO A 104 27.09 7.38 18.32
CA PRO A 104 26.59 8.09 19.49
C PRO A 104 25.16 7.67 19.86
N GLU A 105 24.83 7.78 21.15
CA GLU A 105 23.51 7.35 21.65
C GLU A 105 22.35 8.11 21.00
N GLU A 106 22.55 9.39 20.69
CA GLU A 106 21.58 10.24 19.98
C GLU A 106 21.22 9.67 18.60
N VAL A 107 22.22 9.20 17.86
CA VAL A 107 22.04 8.55 16.55
C VAL A 107 21.26 7.24 16.71
N LYS A 108 21.61 6.44 17.72
CA LYS A 108 20.93 5.17 17.99
C LYS A 108 19.46 5.38 18.36
N GLN A 109 19.16 6.41 19.14
CA GLN A 109 17.79 6.74 19.51
C GLN A 109 16.96 7.22 18.31
N GLY A 110 17.50 8.15 17.50
CA GLY A 110 16.84 8.63 16.28
C GLY A 110 16.55 7.50 15.29
N LEU A 111 17.55 6.65 15.00
CA LEU A 111 17.37 5.49 14.13
C LEU A 111 16.40 4.45 14.70
N SER A 112 16.37 4.25 16.02
CA SER A 112 15.40 3.34 16.64
C SER A 112 13.97 3.85 16.48
N ARG A 113 13.73 5.16 16.57
CA ARG A 113 12.42 5.76 16.31
C ARG A 113 12.00 5.61 14.85
N LEU A 114 12.89 5.94 13.90
CA LEU A 114 12.63 5.75 12.47
C LEU A 114 12.36 4.28 12.11
N ARG A 115 13.11 3.35 12.71
CA ARG A 115 12.87 1.91 12.56
C ARG A 115 11.49 1.52 13.10
N GLY A 116 11.09 2.03 14.26
CA GLY A 116 9.75 1.83 14.83
C GLY A 116 8.62 2.32 13.90
N GLU A 117 8.77 3.51 13.32
CA GLU A 117 7.81 4.07 12.36
C GLU A 117 7.66 3.19 11.10
N VAL A 118 8.75 2.64 10.58
CA VAL A 118 8.70 1.68 9.46
C VAL A 118 7.98 0.40 9.86
N GLU A 119 8.26 -0.14 11.05
CA GLU A 119 7.56 -1.33 11.56
C GLU A 119 6.06 -1.07 11.74
N ASP A 120 5.67 0.09 12.25
CA ASP A 120 4.28 0.51 12.40
C ASP A 120 3.57 0.69 11.06
N LEU A 121 4.21 1.37 10.11
CA LEU A 121 3.69 1.49 8.75
C LEU A 121 3.50 0.10 8.14
N LYS A 122 4.45 -0.80 8.34
CA LYS A 122 4.35 -2.17 7.87
C LYS A 122 3.15 -2.89 8.49
N ARG A 123 3.00 -2.85 9.81
CA ARG A 123 1.84 -3.45 10.51
C ARG A 123 0.50 -2.92 10.01
N ARG A 124 0.39 -1.61 9.77
CA ARG A 124 -0.87 -0.96 9.34
C ARG A 124 -1.22 -1.26 7.89
N CYS A 125 -0.25 -1.16 6.99
CA CYS A 125 -0.50 -1.22 5.54
C CYS A 125 -0.30 -2.62 4.94
N TYR A 126 0.46 -3.47 5.62
CA TYR A 126 0.80 -4.80 5.16
C TYR A 126 0.18 -5.76 6.16
N GLN A 127 -1.07 -6.12 5.90
CA GLN A 127 -1.79 -7.04 6.76
C GLN A 127 -0.93 -8.30 6.94
N ASP A 128 -0.54 -8.58 8.18
CA ASP A 128 0.14 -9.81 8.59
C ASP A 128 -0.56 -11.04 8.01
N ARG A 129 -1.87 -10.94 7.75
CA ARG A 129 -2.66 -11.97 7.09
C ARG A 129 -2.16 -12.41 5.72
N LEU A 130 -1.74 -11.49 4.83
CA LEU A 130 -1.21 -11.89 3.51
C LEU A 130 0.16 -12.57 3.67
N LYS A 131 1.03 -12.02 4.51
CA LYS A 131 2.34 -12.60 4.82
C LYS A 131 2.20 -13.98 5.45
N MET A 132 1.31 -14.15 6.42
CA MET A 132 0.97 -15.45 7.03
C MET A 132 0.46 -16.43 5.98
N LYS A 133 -0.43 -15.99 5.06
CA LYS A 133 -0.94 -16.86 3.99
C LYS A 133 0.15 -17.29 3.00
N ILE A 134 1.11 -16.42 2.68
CA ILE A 134 2.27 -16.78 1.84
C ILE A 134 3.17 -17.78 2.57
N GLN A 135 3.40 -17.57 3.88
CA GLN A 135 4.17 -18.52 4.69
C GLN A 135 3.46 -19.88 4.79
N ASP A 136 2.14 -19.90 5.02
CA ASP A 136 1.31 -21.12 5.03
C ASP A 136 1.50 -21.93 3.73
N LEU A 137 1.60 -21.23 2.58
CA LEU A 137 1.85 -21.86 1.27
C LEU A 137 3.27 -22.43 1.16
N ALA A 138 4.28 -21.72 1.68
CA ALA A 138 5.68 -22.16 1.66
C ALA A 138 5.89 -23.41 2.54
N ASP A 139 5.12 -23.54 3.62
CA ASP A 139 5.20 -24.65 4.56
C ASP A 139 4.46 -25.93 4.08
N ILE A 140 3.83 -25.89 2.89
CA ILE A 140 3.18 -27.06 2.28
C ILE A 140 4.23 -28.14 1.98
N LYS A 141 4.01 -29.35 2.50
CA LYS A 141 4.85 -30.53 2.24
C LYS A 141 4.63 -31.07 0.82
N THR A 142 5.23 -30.43 -0.17
CA THR A 142 5.05 -30.75 -1.60
C THR A 142 5.52 -32.16 -2.00
N ASN A 143 6.32 -32.82 -1.18
CA ASN A 143 6.77 -34.19 -1.33
C ASN A 143 5.83 -35.24 -0.70
N ASP A 144 4.81 -34.84 0.05
CA ASP A 144 3.83 -35.75 0.65
C ASP A 144 2.81 -36.22 -0.39
N ALA A 145 2.65 -37.54 -0.53
CA ALA A 145 1.79 -38.14 -1.55
C ALA A 145 0.29 -37.82 -1.36
N VAL A 146 -0.17 -37.60 -0.12
CA VAL A 146 -1.56 -37.19 0.14
C VAL A 146 -1.76 -35.74 -0.26
N VAL A 147 -0.81 -34.86 0.07
CA VAL A 147 -0.81 -33.43 -0.32
C VAL A 147 -0.84 -33.30 -1.84
N GLN A 148 0.00 -34.04 -2.57
CA GLN A 148 0.02 -34.01 -4.04
C GLN A 148 -1.34 -34.36 -4.65
N ARG A 149 -1.99 -35.44 -4.18
CA ARG A 149 -3.31 -35.83 -4.69
C ARG A 149 -4.39 -34.80 -4.38
N LYS A 150 -4.37 -34.18 -3.19
CA LYS A 150 -5.27 -33.07 -2.85
C LYS A 150 -5.06 -31.88 -3.78
N ALA A 151 -3.80 -31.47 -3.98
CA ALA A 151 -3.45 -30.38 -4.87
C ALA A 151 -3.93 -30.61 -6.31
N VAL A 152 -3.77 -31.84 -6.84
CA VAL A 152 -4.29 -32.20 -8.17
C VAL A 152 -5.81 -32.13 -8.24
N ASN A 153 -6.51 -32.59 -7.20
CA ASN A 153 -7.98 -32.51 -7.13
C ASN A 153 -8.50 -31.06 -7.09
N GLU A 154 -7.74 -30.15 -6.49
CA GLU A 154 -8.09 -28.73 -6.35
C GLU A 154 -7.59 -27.86 -7.53
N PHE A 155 -6.69 -28.38 -8.36
CA PHE A 155 -5.96 -27.62 -9.39
C PHE A 155 -6.90 -26.88 -10.37
N LYS A 156 -8.00 -27.51 -10.78
CA LYS A 156 -8.95 -26.90 -11.72
C LYS A 156 -9.51 -25.57 -11.19
N GLU A 157 -9.90 -25.53 -9.92
CA GLU A 157 -10.45 -24.33 -9.29
C GLU A 157 -9.38 -23.23 -9.18
N VAL A 158 -8.16 -23.61 -8.76
CA VAL A 158 -7.02 -22.68 -8.66
C VAL A 158 -6.70 -22.06 -10.02
N TYR A 159 -6.60 -22.89 -11.06
CA TYR A 159 -6.30 -22.44 -12.42
C TYR A 159 -7.39 -21.50 -12.97
N GLN A 160 -8.67 -21.83 -12.73
CA GLN A 160 -9.79 -21.00 -13.18
C GLN A 160 -9.76 -19.62 -12.52
N ARG A 161 -9.57 -19.55 -11.19
CA ARG A 161 -9.49 -18.27 -10.47
C ARG A 161 -8.29 -17.44 -10.92
N ALA A 162 -7.11 -18.05 -11.06
CA ALA A 162 -5.92 -17.36 -11.54
C ALA A 162 -6.14 -16.79 -12.95
N SER A 163 -6.73 -17.57 -13.85
CA SER A 163 -7.02 -17.16 -15.23
C SER A 163 -8.01 -15.99 -15.30
N GLN A 164 -9.08 -16.05 -14.50
CA GLN A 164 -10.07 -14.98 -14.40
C GLN A 164 -9.43 -13.67 -13.91
N LEU A 165 -8.64 -13.75 -12.82
CA LEU A 165 -7.95 -12.59 -12.28
C LEU A 165 -6.97 -11.99 -13.29
N GLY A 166 -6.16 -12.83 -13.95
CA GLY A 166 -5.23 -12.39 -14.99
C GLY A 166 -5.94 -11.68 -16.15
N SER A 167 -7.10 -12.17 -16.58
CA SER A 167 -7.91 -11.51 -17.61
C SER A 167 -8.41 -10.13 -17.17
N ILE A 168 -8.89 -10.00 -15.92
CA ILE A 168 -9.37 -8.73 -15.36
C ILE A 168 -8.23 -7.71 -15.29
N LEU A 169 -7.05 -8.11 -14.82
CA LEU A 169 -5.88 -7.23 -14.73
C LEU A 169 -5.46 -6.75 -16.13
N HIS A 170 -5.36 -7.66 -17.10
CA HIS A 170 -5.01 -7.31 -18.49
C HIS A 170 -6.00 -6.33 -19.14
N GLN A 171 -7.29 -6.49 -18.87
CA GLN A 171 -8.32 -5.57 -19.37
C GLN A 171 -8.24 -4.18 -18.71
N ARG A 172 -7.88 -4.11 -17.43
CA ARG A 172 -7.69 -2.82 -16.73
C ARG A 172 -6.47 -2.08 -17.26
N ALA A 173 -5.34 -2.77 -17.45
CA ALA A 173 -4.12 -2.20 -18.02
C ALA A 173 -4.38 -1.53 -19.37
N LYS A 174 -5.11 -2.21 -20.28
CA LYS A 174 -5.45 -1.69 -21.62
C LYS A 174 -6.34 -0.44 -21.60
N LYS A 175 -7.26 -0.32 -20.63
CA LYS A 175 -8.14 0.85 -20.52
C LYS A 175 -7.39 2.09 -20.05
N VAL A 176 -6.40 1.93 -19.18
CA VAL A 176 -5.55 3.03 -18.69
C VAL A 176 -4.61 3.56 -19.77
N THR A 177 -4.22 2.74 -20.75
CA THR A 177 -3.35 3.19 -21.87
C THR A 177 -4.10 3.87 -23.01
N GLN A 178 -5.44 3.86 -23.00
CA GLN A 178 -6.29 4.38 -24.09
C GLN A 178 -7.10 5.64 -23.70
N SER A 179 -7.03 6.09 -22.45
CA SER A 179 -7.62 7.36 -21.97
C SER A 179 -6.53 8.40 -21.73
#